data_AF-M5RP06-F1
#
_entry.id   AF-M5RP06-F1
#
_cell.length_a   1.000
_cell.length_b   1.000
_cell.length_c   1.000
_cell.angle_alpha   90.00
_cell.angle_beta   90.00
_cell.angle_gamma   90.00
#
_symmetry.space_group_name_H-M   'P 1'
#
loop_
_entity.id
_entity.type
_entity.pdbx_description
1 polymer ?
#
loop_
_entity_poly.entity_id
_entity_poly.type
_entity_poly.pdbx_seq_one_letter_code
_entity_poly.pdbx_strand_id
1 'polypeptide(L)'
;MTTAQLVLASPDGSLRVEFRWCEDRFVHQILGEEPASDEIPTMASVNGTADQAWPCSPPIQQLSLESLPVGDALLGVGSAGVSHWSVSVHWQESAEQPTLFFDFACRCKQTPEFLGSTYHANPRFKIEAGEGSELSIDGERTQIRPTSADSAGTLRWTYSIKGC
;
A
#
# COMPACT_ATOMS: atom_id res chain seq x y z
N MET A 1 10.48 11.57 18.56
CA MET A 1 10.52 10.12 18.81
C MET A 1 10.55 9.46 17.45
N THR A 2 11.56 8.65 17.14
CA THR A 2 11.58 7.86 15.90
C THR A 2 10.68 6.65 16.11
N THR A 3 9.55 6.60 15.43
CA THR A 3 8.72 5.39 15.40
C THR A 3 9.52 4.26 14.76
N ALA A 4 9.50 3.09 15.37
CA ALA A 4 10.21 1.93 14.85
C ALA A 4 9.69 1.55 13.45
N GLN A 5 10.60 1.06 12.60
CA GLN A 5 10.25 0.48 11.32
C GLN A 5 9.38 -0.76 11.53
N LEU A 6 8.31 -0.89 10.74
CA LEU A 6 7.45 -2.08 10.73
C LEU A 6 7.69 -2.85 9.43
N VAL A 7 7.88 -4.16 9.55
CA VAL A 7 8.23 -5.03 8.42
C VAL A 7 7.31 -6.23 8.41
N LEU A 8 6.75 -6.54 7.24
CA LEU A 8 6.09 -7.80 6.96
C LEU A 8 6.87 -8.50 5.84
N ALA A 9 7.52 -9.61 6.17
CA ALA A 9 8.35 -10.39 5.25
C ALA A 9 7.73 -11.74 4.94
N SER A 10 7.97 -12.24 3.73
CA SER A 10 7.52 -13.57 3.31
C SER A 10 8.29 -14.63 4.09
N PRO A 11 7.72 -15.83 4.30
CA PRO A 11 8.41 -16.89 5.03
C PRO A 11 9.76 -17.29 4.42
N ASP A 12 9.91 -17.16 3.11
CA ASP A 12 11.14 -17.44 2.37
C ASP A 12 12.07 -16.23 2.22
N GLY A 13 11.66 -15.04 2.68
CA GLY A 13 12.45 -13.80 2.62
C GLY A 13 12.48 -13.11 1.24
N SER A 14 11.90 -13.72 0.19
CA SER A 14 12.00 -13.25 -1.19
C SER A 14 11.20 -11.97 -1.47
N LEU A 15 10.23 -11.63 -0.62
CA LEU A 15 9.44 -10.41 -0.71
C LEU A 15 9.16 -9.85 0.68
N ARG A 16 9.24 -8.53 0.85
CA ARG A 16 8.79 -7.86 2.07
C ARG A 16 8.26 -6.46 1.79
N VAL A 17 7.40 -5.98 2.67
CA VAL A 17 7.01 -4.57 2.76
C VAL A 17 7.59 -3.96 4.03
N GLU A 18 8.15 -2.78 3.89
CA GLU A 18 8.70 -2.00 4.99
C GLU A 18 7.97 -0.67 5.11
N PHE A 19 7.43 -0.38 6.29
CA PHE A 19 6.84 0.90 6.64
C PHE A 19 7.77 1.67 7.57
N ARG A 20 7.97 2.96 7.27
CA ARG A 20 8.74 3.88 8.11
C ARG A 20 7.94 5.15 8.35
N TRP A 21 8.06 5.70 9.55
CA TRP A 21 7.51 7.01 9.84
C TRP A 21 8.27 8.10 9.09
N CYS A 22 7.54 8.96 8.38
CA CYS A 22 8.05 10.09 7.64
C CYS A 22 7.13 11.28 7.89
N GLU A 23 7.63 12.26 8.64
CA GLU A 23 6.90 13.48 9.04
C GLU A 23 5.60 13.18 9.80
N ASP A 24 4.49 13.04 9.09
CA ASP A 24 3.13 12.92 9.62
C ASP A 24 2.47 11.56 9.33
N ARG A 25 3.14 10.66 8.60
CA ARG A 25 2.57 9.38 8.16
C ARG A 25 3.62 8.28 8.03
N PHE A 26 3.16 7.04 7.97
CA PHE A 26 3.95 5.92 7.49
C PHE A 26 4.00 5.94 5.95
N VAL A 27 5.21 5.86 5.42
CA VAL A 27 5.49 5.62 4.01
C VAL A 27 6.07 4.22 3.86
N HIS A 28 5.91 3.61 2.70
CA HIS A 28 6.36 2.23 2.52
C HIS A 28 7.07 1.96 1.21
N GLN A 29 7.79 0.86 1.21
CA GLN A 29 8.49 0.33 0.06
C GLN A 29 8.34 -1.20 0.03
N ILE A 30 8.27 -1.74 -1.18
CA ILE A 30 8.31 -3.18 -1.43
C ILE A 30 9.74 -3.53 -1.79
N LEU A 31 10.30 -4.55 -1.13
CA LEU A 31 11.64 -5.04 -1.41
C LEU A 31 11.53 -6.51 -1.82
N GLY A 32 12.13 -6.83 -2.97
CA GLY A 32 12.26 -8.19 -3.47
C GLY A 32 13.64 -8.75 -3.16
N GLU A 33 13.86 -9.98 -3.56
CA GLU A 33 15.18 -10.60 -3.62
C GLU A 33 15.58 -10.78 -5.09
N GLU A 34 16.84 -10.51 -5.42
CA GLU A 34 17.43 -10.82 -6.71
C GLU A 34 18.59 -11.81 -6.50
N PRO A 35 18.39 -13.12 -6.73
CA PRO A 35 19.41 -14.13 -6.45
C PRO A 35 20.74 -13.93 -7.22
N ALA A 36 20.72 -13.16 -8.31
CA ALA A 36 21.85 -12.94 -9.20
C ALA A 36 22.54 -11.57 -9.01
N SER A 37 22.10 -10.75 -8.05
CA SER A 37 22.62 -9.40 -7.83
C SER A 37 22.70 -9.06 -6.34
N ASP A 38 23.71 -8.26 -5.96
CA ASP A 38 23.76 -7.65 -4.63
C ASP A 38 22.77 -6.47 -4.48
N GLU A 39 22.14 -6.03 -5.58
CA GLU A 39 21.13 -4.99 -5.57
C GLU A 39 19.75 -5.54 -5.18
N ILE A 40 19.17 -5.00 -4.12
CA ILE A 40 17.82 -5.35 -3.64
C ILE A 40 16.79 -4.56 -4.46
N PRO A 41 15.98 -5.22 -5.33
CA PRO A 41 14.92 -4.53 -6.05
C PRO A 41 14.00 -3.82 -5.07
N THR A 42 13.73 -2.54 -5.31
CA THR A 42 12.91 -1.72 -4.42
C THR A 42 11.86 -0.94 -5.20
N MET A 43 10.61 -0.99 -4.75
CA MET A 43 9.50 -0.21 -5.29
C MET A 43 8.88 0.65 -4.18
N ALA A 44 9.19 1.94 -4.20
CA ALA A 44 8.72 2.89 -3.19
C ALA A 44 7.31 3.41 -3.51
N SER A 45 6.50 3.61 -2.47
CA SER A 45 5.27 4.38 -2.60
C SER A 45 5.59 5.86 -2.85
N VAL A 46 4.77 6.51 -3.66
CA VAL A 46 4.76 7.96 -3.83
C VAL A 46 3.79 8.53 -2.80
N ASN A 47 4.23 9.53 -2.06
CA ASN A 47 3.47 10.10 -0.96
C ASN A 47 3.14 11.56 -1.24
N GLY A 48 2.00 12.00 -0.71
CA GLY A 48 1.63 13.41 -0.68
C GLY A 48 2.31 14.16 0.46
N THR A 49 1.98 15.43 0.58
CA THR A 49 2.40 16.30 1.68
C THR A 49 1.33 16.35 2.79
N ALA A 50 1.69 16.89 3.96
CA ALA A 50 0.81 16.99 5.13
C ALA A 50 -0.42 17.89 4.93
N ASP A 51 -0.35 18.85 3.99
CA ASP A 51 -1.40 19.82 3.69
C ASP A 51 -2.41 19.33 2.64
N GLN A 52 -2.16 18.19 1.99
CA GLN A 52 -3.06 17.64 0.98
C GLN A 52 -4.24 16.89 1.61
N ALA A 53 -5.46 17.31 1.30
CA ALA A 53 -6.68 16.59 1.69
C ALA A 53 -6.83 15.24 0.97
N TRP A 54 -6.28 15.12 -0.24
CA TRP A 54 -6.34 13.95 -1.12
C TRP A 54 -4.93 13.58 -1.62
N PRO A 55 -4.06 13.06 -0.74
CA PRO A 55 -2.70 12.68 -1.13
C PRO A 55 -2.72 11.50 -2.12
N CYS A 56 -1.65 11.38 -2.91
CA CYS A 56 -1.51 10.32 -3.92
C CYS A 56 -1.32 8.89 -3.36
N SER A 57 -1.15 8.77 -2.04
CA SER A 57 -1.22 7.52 -1.28
C SER A 57 -1.83 7.78 0.11
N PRO A 58 -2.44 6.78 0.76
CA PRO A 58 -3.14 6.95 2.04
C PRO A 58 -2.23 7.48 3.17
N PRO A 59 -2.67 8.49 3.93
CA PRO A 59 -1.88 9.10 5.01
C PRO A 59 -1.97 8.28 6.31
N ILE A 60 -1.44 7.06 6.31
CA ILE A 60 -1.52 6.16 7.47
C ILE A 60 -0.70 6.72 8.65
N GLN A 61 -1.36 6.99 9.78
CA GLN A 61 -0.78 7.66 10.97
C GLN A 61 -0.57 6.71 12.15
N GLN A 62 -1.29 5.58 12.14
CA GLN A 62 -1.12 4.50 13.11
C GLN A 62 -1.04 3.21 12.33
N LEU A 63 -0.07 2.37 12.71
CA LEU A 63 0.18 1.10 12.06
C LEU A 63 0.67 0.12 13.13
N SER A 64 0.14 -1.10 13.12
CA SER A 64 0.62 -2.20 13.95
C SER A 64 0.79 -3.47 13.13
N LEU A 65 1.75 -4.30 13.53
CA LEU A 65 1.90 -5.66 13.04
C LEU A 65 1.23 -6.60 14.04
N GLU A 66 0.23 -7.33 13.58
CA GLU A 66 -0.60 -8.20 14.40
C GLU A 66 -0.49 -9.65 13.91
N SER A 67 -0.37 -10.59 14.84
CA SER A 67 -0.48 -12.03 14.53
C SER A 67 -1.94 -12.47 14.64
N LEU A 68 -2.55 -12.81 13.49
CA LEU A 68 -3.94 -13.28 13.40
C LEU A 68 -3.99 -14.80 13.19
N PRO A 69 -5.14 -15.47 13.41
CA PRO A 69 -5.28 -16.91 13.15
C PRO A 69 -4.97 -17.33 11.70
N VAL A 70 -5.10 -16.40 10.76
CA VAL A 70 -4.85 -16.56 9.31
C VAL A 70 -3.44 -16.12 8.89
N GLY A 71 -2.60 -15.68 9.84
CA GLY A 71 -1.25 -15.19 9.59
C GLY A 71 -1.04 -13.75 10.05
N ASP A 72 0.20 -13.27 9.90
CA ASP A 72 0.56 -11.90 10.28
C ASP A 72 -0.02 -10.88 9.30
N ALA A 73 -0.50 -9.77 9.84
CA ALA A 73 -1.06 -8.66 9.08
C ALA A 73 -0.62 -7.31 9.65
N LEU A 74 -0.35 -6.36 8.76
CA LEU A 74 -0.22 -4.95 9.14
C LEU A 74 -1.60 -4.31 9.09
N LEU A 75 -2.02 -3.69 10.20
CA LEU A 75 -3.28 -2.98 10.31
C LEU A 75 -3.00 -1.50 10.58
N GLY A 76 -3.61 -0.62 9.79
CA GLY A 76 -3.34 0.81 9.91
C GLY A 76 -4.56 1.68 9.71
N VAL A 77 -4.49 2.88 10.32
CA VAL A 77 -5.49 3.94 10.16
C VAL A 77 -4.82 5.29 9.98
N GLY A 78 -5.51 6.20 9.31
CA GLY A 78 -4.99 7.53 8.99
C GLY A 78 -6.07 8.53 8.66
N SER A 79 -5.70 9.79 8.55
CA SER A 79 -6.63 10.87 8.22
C SER A 79 -5.96 12.01 7.47
N ALA A 80 -6.74 12.68 6.63
CA ALA A 80 -6.40 13.92 5.95
C ALA A 80 -7.71 14.68 5.65
N GLY A 81 -7.72 15.98 5.94
CA GLY A 81 -8.93 16.79 5.85
C GLY A 81 -10.07 16.22 6.70
N VAL A 82 -11.18 15.84 6.05
CA VAL A 82 -12.39 15.31 6.71
C VAL A 82 -12.58 13.80 6.51
N SER A 83 -11.59 13.13 5.92
CA SER A 83 -11.65 11.74 5.49
C SER A 83 -10.79 10.84 6.37
N HIS A 84 -11.18 9.57 6.48
CA HIS A 84 -10.48 8.59 7.31
C HIS A 84 -10.11 7.38 6.45
N TRP A 85 -8.87 6.93 6.57
CA TRP A 85 -8.33 5.79 5.86
C TRP A 85 -8.11 4.63 6.83
N SER A 86 -8.30 3.42 6.31
CA SER A 86 -7.84 2.19 6.93
C SER A 86 -7.11 1.33 5.91
N VAL A 87 -6.15 0.55 6.36
CA VAL A 87 -5.43 -0.43 5.56
C VAL A 87 -5.31 -1.75 6.31
N SER A 88 -5.41 -2.86 5.57
CA SER A 88 -4.79 -4.12 5.96
C SER A 88 -3.79 -4.56 4.89
N VAL A 89 -2.65 -5.10 5.32
CA VAL A 89 -1.66 -5.72 4.44
C VAL A 89 -1.31 -7.10 4.99
N HIS A 90 -1.43 -8.12 4.17
CA HIS A 90 -1.15 -9.51 4.56
C HIS A 90 -0.70 -10.34 3.36
N TRP A 91 -0.27 -11.57 3.60
CA TRP A 91 0.09 -12.52 2.56
C TRP A 91 -1.14 -13.17 1.94
N GLN A 92 -1.18 -13.29 0.61
CA GLN A 92 -2.24 -14.01 -0.09
C GLN A 92 -2.01 -15.53 0.02
N GLU A 93 -2.83 -16.22 0.81
CA GLU A 93 -2.64 -17.64 1.17
C GLU A 93 -2.62 -18.60 -0.03
N SER A 94 -3.43 -18.36 -1.06
CA SER A 94 -3.59 -19.26 -2.21
C SER A 94 -2.71 -18.89 -3.42
N ALA A 95 -1.69 -18.06 -3.24
CA ALA A 95 -0.77 -17.70 -4.31
C ALA A 95 0.35 -18.74 -4.47
N GLU A 96 0.77 -18.99 -5.71
CA GLU A 96 1.87 -19.93 -6.03
C GLU A 96 3.25 -19.43 -5.58
N GLN A 97 3.37 -18.13 -5.32
CA GLN A 97 4.57 -17.45 -4.86
C GLN A 97 4.20 -16.35 -3.85
N PRO A 98 5.15 -15.87 -3.03
CA PRO A 98 4.91 -14.77 -2.10
C PRO A 98 4.27 -13.56 -2.78
N THR A 99 3.06 -13.25 -2.34
CA THR A 99 2.22 -12.19 -2.89
C THR A 99 1.62 -11.40 -1.74
N LEU A 100 1.96 -10.12 -1.64
CA LEU A 100 1.37 -9.19 -0.69
C LEU A 100 0.00 -8.75 -1.19
N PHE A 101 -1.01 -8.78 -0.34
CA PHE A 101 -2.32 -8.24 -0.60
C PHE A 101 -2.55 -6.99 0.24
N PHE A 102 -2.97 -5.91 -0.42
CA PHE A 102 -3.33 -4.63 0.17
C PHE A 102 -4.84 -4.43 0.06
N ASP A 103 -5.46 -4.04 1.17
CA ASP A 103 -6.86 -3.65 1.23
C ASP A 103 -6.99 -2.28 1.90
N PHE A 104 -7.28 -1.27 1.11
CA PHE A 104 -7.50 0.08 1.57
C PHE A 104 -8.97 0.45 1.51
N ALA A 105 -9.42 1.18 2.53
CA ALA A 105 -10.70 1.85 2.50
C ALA A 105 -10.54 3.32 2.94
N CYS A 106 -11.34 4.20 2.36
CA CYS A 106 -11.45 5.59 2.75
C CYS A 106 -12.92 5.96 2.97
N ARG A 107 -13.23 6.43 4.18
CA ARG A 107 -14.52 7.06 4.49
C ARG A 107 -14.45 8.54 4.10
N CYS A 108 -15.09 8.87 2.99
CA CYS A 108 -15.16 10.21 2.42
C CYS A 108 -16.46 10.90 2.83
N LYS A 109 -16.37 12.16 3.29
CA LYS A 109 -17.55 13.01 3.52
C LYS A 109 -17.95 13.86 2.30
N GLN A 110 -17.05 13.96 1.33
CA GLN A 110 -17.22 14.68 0.07
C GLN A 110 -16.59 13.87 -1.05
N THR A 111 -16.94 14.15 -2.30
CA THR A 111 -16.31 13.51 -3.46
C THR A 111 -14.80 13.78 -3.45
N PRO A 112 -13.96 12.73 -3.53
CA PRO A 112 -12.51 12.89 -3.57
C PRO A 112 -12.02 13.45 -4.90
N GLU A 113 -10.96 14.27 -4.85
CA GLU A 113 -10.21 14.65 -6.06
C GLU A 113 -9.35 13.48 -6.55
N PHE A 114 -8.79 12.73 -5.60
CA PHE A 114 -8.02 11.52 -5.86
C PHE A 114 -8.17 10.55 -4.69
N LEU A 115 -8.28 9.25 -5.02
CA LEU A 115 -8.08 8.15 -4.09
C LEU A 115 -7.32 7.04 -4.77
N GLY A 116 -6.34 6.50 -4.06
CA GLY A 116 -5.60 5.37 -4.53
C GLY A 116 -4.28 5.19 -3.80
N SER A 117 -3.48 4.27 -4.31
CA SER A 117 -2.09 4.07 -3.95
C SER A 117 -1.23 4.33 -5.18
N THR A 118 -0.14 5.07 -5.01
CA THR A 118 0.79 5.39 -6.09
C THR A 118 2.17 4.81 -5.78
N TYR A 119 2.82 4.23 -6.79
CA TYR A 119 4.17 3.70 -6.71
C TYR A 119 5.03 4.25 -7.85
N HIS A 120 6.33 4.38 -7.61
CA HIS A 120 7.29 4.45 -8.70
C HIS A 120 7.30 3.11 -9.44
N ALA A 121 7.19 3.13 -10.77
CA ALA A 121 7.19 1.91 -11.57
C ALA A 121 8.54 1.18 -11.42
N ASN A 122 8.47 -0.11 -11.13
CA ASN A 122 9.65 -0.98 -11.12
C ASN A 122 9.28 -2.33 -11.78
N PRO A 123 9.93 -2.71 -12.90
CA PRO A 123 9.58 -3.91 -13.65
C PRO A 123 9.86 -5.22 -12.91
N ARG A 124 10.63 -5.17 -11.81
CA ARG A 124 10.86 -6.33 -10.92
C ARG A 124 9.68 -6.66 -10.03
N PHE A 125 8.61 -5.87 -10.08
CA PHE A 125 7.38 -6.13 -9.35
C PHE A 125 6.19 -6.07 -10.30
N LYS A 126 5.24 -6.97 -10.07
CA LYS A 126 3.94 -6.93 -10.74
C LYS A 126 2.88 -6.51 -9.74
N ILE A 127 2.09 -5.50 -10.10
CA ILE A 127 0.90 -5.10 -9.36
C ILE A 127 -0.33 -5.58 -10.14
N GLU A 128 -1.26 -6.23 -9.43
CA GLU A 128 -2.53 -6.70 -9.97
C GLU A 128 -3.67 -6.06 -9.18
N ALA A 129 -4.54 -5.28 -9.85
CA ALA A 129 -5.71 -4.70 -9.22
C ALA A 129 -6.69 -5.81 -8.80
N GLY A 130 -7.22 -5.70 -7.58
CA GLY A 130 -8.25 -6.59 -7.08
C GLY A 130 -9.66 -6.12 -7.46
N GLU A 131 -10.67 -6.79 -6.89
CA GLU A 131 -12.07 -6.46 -7.14
C GLU A 131 -12.38 -5.00 -6.77
N GLY A 132 -13.21 -4.34 -7.59
CA GLY A 132 -13.59 -2.94 -7.39
C GLY A 132 -12.44 -1.94 -7.55
N SER A 133 -11.32 -2.37 -8.13
CA SER A 133 -10.11 -1.55 -8.28
C SER A 133 -9.64 -1.52 -9.72
N GLU A 134 -9.05 -0.41 -10.13
CA GLU A 134 -8.43 -0.23 -11.44
C GLU A 134 -6.95 0.12 -11.28
N LEU A 135 -6.14 -0.36 -12.21
CA LEU A 135 -4.73 -0.03 -12.33
C LEU A 135 -4.52 0.84 -13.56
N SER A 136 -3.81 1.95 -13.38
CA SER A 136 -3.38 2.84 -14.45
C SER A 136 -1.88 3.10 -14.37
N ILE A 137 -1.26 3.34 -15.52
CA ILE A 137 0.15 3.70 -15.63
C ILE A 137 0.20 5.12 -16.20
N ASP A 138 0.85 6.03 -15.48
CA ASP A 138 1.05 7.42 -15.86
C ASP A 138 2.55 7.74 -15.82
N GLY A 139 3.21 7.62 -16.98
CA GLY A 139 4.66 7.73 -17.09
C GLY A 139 5.37 6.68 -16.23
N GLU A 140 6.19 7.14 -15.28
CA GLU A 140 6.93 6.29 -14.34
C GLU A 140 6.13 5.98 -13.05
N ARG A 141 4.81 6.21 -13.05
CA ARG A 141 3.96 5.95 -11.90
C ARG A 141 2.94 4.87 -12.20
N THR A 142 2.76 3.98 -11.25
CA THR A 142 1.64 3.03 -11.23
C THR A 142 0.66 3.46 -10.16
N GLN A 143 -0.62 3.58 -10.53
CA GLN A 143 -1.68 4.03 -9.66
C GLN A 143 -2.79 2.99 -9.59
N ILE A 144 -3.23 2.70 -8.37
CA ILE A 144 -4.32 1.77 -8.10
C ILE A 144 -5.42 2.56 -7.41
N ARG A 145 -6.63 2.54 -7.97
CA ARG A 145 -7.76 3.37 -7.55
C ARG A 145 -9.03 2.54 -7.42
N PRO A 146 -10.04 2.99 -6.65
CA PRO A 146 -11.39 2.44 -6.74
C PRO A 146 -11.96 2.65 -8.16
N THR A 147 -12.72 1.69 -8.69
CA THR A 147 -13.40 1.81 -9.99
C THR A 147 -14.51 2.86 -10.02
N SER A 148 -14.97 3.30 -8.86
CA SER A 148 -15.93 4.40 -8.72
C SER A 148 -15.54 5.24 -7.51
N ALA A 149 -15.57 6.56 -7.67
CA ALA A 149 -15.28 7.52 -6.60
C ALA A 149 -16.28 8.68 -6.58
N ASP A 150 -17.47 8.45 -7.14
CA ASP A 150 -18.37 9.54 -7.56
C ASP A 150 -19.27 10.07 -6.44
N SER A 151 -19.15 9.54 -5.21
CA SER A 151 -20.00 9.96 -4.09
C SER A 151 -19.33 9.82 -2.73
N ALA A 152 -19.85 10.56 -1.75
CA ALA A 152 -19.50 10.40 -0.35
C ALA A 152 -19.90 9.01 0.16
N GLY A 153 -19.08 8.40 1.00
CA GLY A 153 -19.27 7.02 1.43
C GLY A 153 -17.95 6.36 1.80
N THR A 154 -17.97 5.03 1.90
CA THR A 154 -16.74 4.24 2.06
C THR A 154 -16.34 3.72 0.69
N LEU A 155 -15.20 4.20 0.19
CA LEU A 155 -14.60 3.75 -1.06
C LEU A 155 -13.46 2.81 -0.74
N ARG A 156 -13.37 1.68 -1.45
CA ARG A 156 -12.39 0.63 -1.21
C ARG A 156 -11.61 0.34 -2.48
N TRP A 157 -10.32 0.06 -2.34
CA TRP A 157 -9.51 -0.48 -3.42
C TRP A 157 -8.53 -1.51 -2.85
N THR A 158 -8.32 -2.55 -3.61
CA THR A 158 -7.50 -3.70 -3.26
C THR A 158 -6.54 -4.01 -4.40
N TYR A 159 -5.39 -4.57 -4.07
CA TYR A 159 -4.43 -5.02 -5.06
C TYR A 159 -3.43 -5.98 -4.45
N SER A 160 -2.81 -6.77 -5.32
CA SER A 160 -1.72 -7.67 -4.98
C SER A 160 -0.40 -7.20 -5.58
N ILE A 161 0.71 -7.43 -4.88
CA ILE A 161 2.07 -7.20 -5.37
C ILE A 161 2.89 -8.47 -5.21
N LYS A 162 3.61 -8.87 -6.26
CA LYS A 162 4.56 -9.98 -6.27
C LYS A 162 5.86 -9.60 -7.00
N GLY A 163 6.96 -10.26 -6.67
CA GLY A 163 8.21 -10.16 -7.42
C GLY A 163 8.13 -10.85 -8.80
N CYS A 164 8.93 -10.37 -9.75
CA CYS A 164 9.07 -10.89 -11.12
C CYS A 164 10.46 -11.47 -11.38
#